data_AF-A0A0G2Z579-F1
#
_entry.id   AF-A0A0G2Z579-F1
#
_cell.length_a   1.000
_cell.length_b   1.000
_cell.length_c   1.000
_cell.angle_alpha   90.00
_cell.angle_beta   90.00
_cell.angle_gamma   90.00
#
_symmetry.space_group_name_H-M   'P 1'
#
loop_
_entity.id
_entity.type
_entity.pdbx_description
1 polymer ?
#
loop_
_entity_poly.entity_id
_entity_poly.type
_entity_poly.pdbx_seq_one_letter_code
_entity_poly.pdbx_strand_id
1 'polypeptide(L)'
;MNYDETELGKIEISDPVIRDLAVHSYMEFNGLPFDDQKAKKEAKTAVDIEVEELESGKKQVKINIATKVKYGEPIPEFARNLQKKIKEDVENLSGLEVSEVYVKILDVVEAIESEPVETVEPEEDEEEGK
;
A
#
# COMPACT_ATOMS: atom_id res chain seq x y z
N MET A 1 1.59 -15.88 14.93
CA MET A 1 2.21 -16.32 16.20
C MET A 1 2.01 -15.18 17.19
N ASN A 2 1.30 -15.39 18.29
CA ASN A 2 1.30 -14.39 19.38
C ASN A 2 2.69 -14.43 20.01
N TYR A 3 3.42 -13.32 19.96
CA TYR A 3 4.66 -13.18 20.73
C TYR A 3 4.25 -13.01 22.19
N ASP A 4 4.01 -14.14 22.86
CA ASP A 4 3.81 -14.22 24.30
C ASP A 4 5.01 -13.58 25.02
N GLU A 5 4.76 -12.99 26.19
CA GLU A 5 5.78 -12.37 27.04
C GLU A 5 6.94 -13.35 27.24
N THR A 6 8.03 -13.14 26.51
CA THR A 6 9.27 -13.87 26.78
C THR A 6 9.88 -13.32 28.06
N GLU A 7 10.75 -14.08 28.72
CA GLU A 7 11.53 -13.62 29.89
C GLU A 7 12.38 -12.35 29.61
N LEU A 8 12.44 -11.91 28.34
CA LEU A 8 13.12 -10.70 27.83
C LEU A 8 12.18 -9.49 27.61
N GLY A 9 10.88 -9.62 27.83
CA GLY A 9 9.88 -8.54 27.73
C GLY A 9 8.83 -8.73 26.62
N LYS A 10 8.00 -7.69 26.44
CA LYS A 10 6.92 -7.61 25.44
C LYS A 10 7.44 -7.02 24.12
N ILE A 11 7.21 -7.69 23.00
CA ILE A 11 7.54 -7.21 21.65
C ILE A 11 6.25 -6.70 21.00
N GLU A 12 6.26 -5.46 20.52
CA GLU A 12 5.15 -4.89 19.76
C GLU A 12 5.64 -4.28 18.44
N ILE A 13 4.89 -4.51 17.37
CA ILE A 13 5.11 -3.90 16.06
C ILE A 13 4.20 -2.67 15.97
N SER A 14 4.78 -1.53 15.61
CA SER A 14 4.04 -0.28 15.47
C SER A 14 3.33 -0.20 14.12
N ASP A 15 2.19 0.50 14.08
CA ASP A 15 1.37 0.68 12.87
C ASP A 15 2.17 1.21 11.67
N PRO A 16 3.11 2.18 11.81
CA PRO A 16 3.93 2.63 10.69
C PRO A 16 4.78 1.51 10.07
N VAL A 17 5.25 0.55 10.86
CA VAL A 17 6.03 -0.59 10.36
C VAL A 17 5.15 -1.54 9.57
N ILE A 18 3.91 -1.77 10.02
CA ILE A 18 2.92 -2.57 9.28
C ILE A 18 2.60 -1.89 7.93
N ARG A 19 2.45 -0.57 7.93
CA ARG A 19 2.22 0.21 6.70
C ARG A 19 3.40 0.06 5.75
N ASP A 20 4.63 0.20 6.24
CA ASP A 20 5.83 0.08 5.40
C ASP A 20 5.96 -1.34 4.82
N LEU A 21 5.57 -2.40 5.54
CA LEU A 21 5.50 -3.77 5.00
C LEU A 21 4.51 -3.89 3.85
N ALA A 22 3.29 -3.36 4.02
CA ALA A 22 2.27 -3.39 2.97
C ALA A 22 2.70 -2.58 1.73
N VAL A 23 3.30 -1.42 1.93
CA VAL A 23 3.88 -0.59 0.86
C VAL A 23 5.01 -1.33 0.14
N HIS A 24 5.88 -2.01 0.88
CA HIS A 24 6.98 -2.78 0.29
C HIS A 24 6.47 -3.93 -0.56
N SER A 25 5.49 -4.69 -0.06
CA SER A 25 4.83 -5.77 -0.80
C SER A 25 4.13 -5.27 -2.07
N TYR A 26 3.46 -4.12 -2.00
CA TYR A 26 2.86 -3.46 -3.16
C TYR A 26 3.88 -3.05 -4.22
N MET A 27 5.01 -2.47 -3.79
CA MET A 27 6.09 -2.09 -4.70
C MET A 27 6.71 -3.32 -5.38
N GLU A 28 6.96 -4.39 -4.63
CA GLU A 28 7.49 -5.64 -5.15
C GLU A 28 6.54 -6.26 -6.20
N PHE A 29 5.25 -6.30 -5.91
CA PHE A 29 4.25 -6.86 -6.83
C PHE A 29 4.20 -6.12 -8.17
N ASN A 30 4.26 -4.78 -8.12
CA ASN A 30 4.22 -3.94 -9.32
C ASN A 30 5.60 -3.76 -9.97
N GLY A 31 6.66 -4.36 -9.43
CA GLY A 31 8.02 -4.22 -9.95
C GLY A 31 8.59 -2.82 -9.83
N LEU A 32 8.12 -2.03 -8.86
CA LEU A 32 8.57 -0.65 -8.65
C LEU A 32 9.95 -0.61 -7.96
N PRO A 33 10.89 0.24 -8.40
CA PRO A 33 12.21 0.34 -7.79
C PRO A 33 12.13 0.91 -6.38
N PHE A 34 12.72 0.22 -5.41
CA PHE A 34 12.75 0.68 -4.01
C PHE A 34 13.61 1.92 -3.80
N ASP A 35 14.61 2.16 -4.64
CA ASP A 35 15.49 3.33 -4.50
C ASP A 35 14.85 4.64 -5.00
N ASP A 36 13.74 4.53 -5.74
CA ASP A 36 13.02 5.69 -6.25
C ASP A 36 12.09 6.27 -5.17
N GLN A 37 12.40 7.49 -4.72
CA GLN A 37 11.59 8.22 -3.74
C GLN A 37 10.18 8.53 -4.25
N LYS A 38 10.02 8.75 -5.54
CA LYS A 38 8.73 9.03 -6.16
C LYS A 38 7.88 7.78 -6.17
N ALA A 39 8.42 6.65 -6.59
CA ALA A 39 7.73 5.36 -6.55
C ALA A 39 7.31 4.99 -5.12
N LYS A 40 8.20 5.22 -4.13
CA LYS A 40 7.87 5.09 -2.70
C LYS A 40 6.73 5.99 -2.26
N LYS A 41 6.73 7.26 -2.68
CA LYS A 41 5.68 8.22 -2.32
C LYS A 41 4.34 7.81 -2.92
N GLU A 42 4.33 7.42 -4.19
CA GLU A 42 3.13 6.92 -4.87
C GLU A 42 2.59 5.64 -4.20
N ALA A 43 3.45 4.68 -3.90
CA ALA A 43 3.07 3.46 -3.19
C ALA A 43 2.51 3.75 -1.78
N LYS A 44 3.06 4.73 -1.06
CA LYS A 44 2.53 5.20 0.23
C LYS A 44 1.14 5.85 0.11
N THR A 45 0.83 6.46 -1.02
CA THR A 45 -0.51 7.02 -1.29
C THR A 45 -1.48 5.95 -1.78
N ALA A 46 -0.99 4.94 -2.51
CA ALA A 46 -1.77 3.82 -3.00
C ALA A 46 -2.24 2.90 -1.87
N VAL A 47 -1.43 2.71 -0.82
CA VAL A 47 -1.70 1.77 0.26
C VAL A 47 -2.10 2.51 1.54
N ASP A 48 -3.29 2.21 2.03
CA ASP A 48 -3.74 2.62 3.35
C ASP A 48 -4.04 1.41 4.24
N ILE A 49 -3.80 1.56 5.54
CA ILE A 49 -4.01 0.48 6.51
C ILE A 49 -4.81 1.01 7.70
N GLU A 50 -5.69 0.15 8.21
CA GLU A 50 -6.40 0.35 9.47
C GLU A 50 -6.06 -0.82 10.39
N VAL A 51 -5.56 -0.51 11.58
CA VAL A 51 -5.26 -1.51 12.61
C VAL A 51 -6.33 -1.40 13.68
N GLU A 52 -7.07 -2.48 13.88
CA GLU A 52 -8.13 -2.56 14.88
C GLU A 52 -7.73 -3.54 15.99
N GLU A 53 -7.89 -3.13 17.24
CA GLU A 53 -7.72 -4.01 18.39
C GLU A 53 -9.07 -4.61 18.76
N LEU A 54 -9.19 -5.93 18.68
CA LEU A 54 -10.41 -6.64 19.03
C LEU A 54 -10.55 -6.75 20.55
N GLU A 55 -11.78 -6.94 21.02
CA GLU A 55 -12.10 -7.20 22.45
C GLU A 55 -11.36 -8.43 23.02
N SER A 56 -10.88 -9.32 22.14
CA SER A 56 -10.05 -10.48 22.50
C SER A 56 -8.57 -10.14 22.75
N GLY A 57 -8.16 -8.88 22.62
CA GLY A 57 -6.77 -8.41 22.74
C GLY A 57 -5.89 -8.70 21.51
N LYS A 58 -6.47 -9.20 20.42
CA LYS A 58 -5.78 -9.43 19.14
C LYS A 58 -5.88 -8.20 18.25
N LYS A 59 -4.79 -7.84 17.58
CA LYS A 59 -4.78 -6.81 16.53
C LYS A 59 -5.10 -7.46 15.17
N GLN A 60 -6.03 -6.86 14.44
CA GLN A 60 -6.34 -7.19 13.05
C GLN A 60 -6.00 -6.02 12.14
N VAL A 61 -5.60 -6.33 10.92
CA VAL A 61 -5.23 -5.34 9.91
C VAL A 61 -6.21 -5.40 8.74
N LYS A 62 -6.77 -4.25 8.37
CA LYS A 62 -7.50 -4.03 7.13
C LYS A 62 -6.62 -3.24 6.18
N ILE A 63 -6.56 -3.64 4.92
CA ILE A 63 -5.69 -3.01 3.92
C ILE A 63 -6.53 -2.51 2.75
N ASN A 64 -6.39 -1.24 2.41
CA ASN A 64 -7.04 -0.61 1.27
C ASN A 64 -5.96 -0.22 0.26
N ILE A 65 -6.11 -0.67 -0.99
CA ILE A 65 -5.14 -0.44 -2.06
C ILE A 65 -5.84 0.23 -3.23
N ALA A 66 -5.31 1.36 -3.68
CA ALA A 66 -5.73 2.04 -4.88
C ALA A 66 -4.62 1.95 -5.93
N THR A 67 -4.87 1.26 -7.04
CA THR A 67 -3.83 0.92 -8.01
C THR A 67 -4.29 1.06 -9.45
N LYS A 68 -3.34 1.12 -10.38
CA LYS A 68 -3.56 1.11 -11.83
C LYS A 68 -3.19 -0.27 -12.37
N VAL A 69 -3.89 -0.72 -13.41
CA VAL A 69 -3.66 -2.05 -14.02
C VAL A 69 -3.01 -1.88 -15.38
N LYS A 70 -2.10 -2.79 -15.73
CA LYS A 70 -1.49 -2.78 -17.05
C LYS A 70 -2.47 -3.25 -18.13
N TYR A 71 -2.49 -2.57 -19.28
CA TYR A 71 -3.25 -3.02 -20.43
C TYR A 71 -2.81 -4.42 -20.87
N GLY A 72 -3.79 -5.26 -21.16
CA GLY A 72 -3.57 -6.67 -21.54
C GLY A 72 -3.60 -7.64 -20.36
N GLU A 73 -3.72 -7.17 -19.12
CA GLU A 73 -3.85 -8.03 -17.94
C GLU A 73 -5.31 -8.15 -17.48
N PRO A 74 -5.79 -9.37 -17.17
CA PRO A 74 -7.14 -9.55 -16.65
C PRO A 74 -7.26 -8.96 -15.23
N ILE A 75 -7.97 -7.84 -15.12
CA ILE A 75 -8.21 -7.10 -13.86
C ILE A 75 -8.59 -8.03 -12.68
N PRO A 76 -9.52 -9.00 -12.82
CA PRO A 76 -9.88 -9.86 -11.69
C PRO A 76 -8.71 -10.75 -11.22
N GLU A 77 -7.86 -11.19 -12.14
CA GLU A 77 -6.70 -12.03 -11.81
C GLU A 77 -5.60 -11.19 -11.16
N PHE A 78 -5.30 -10.03 -11.72
CA PHE A 78 -4.38 -9.05 -11.14
C PHE A 78 -4.77 -8.68 -9.71
N ALA A 79 -6.03 -8.29 -9.50
CA ALA A 79 -6.52 -7.91 -8.18
C ALA A 79 -6.44 -9.06 -7.19
N ARG A 80 -6.77 -10.29 -7.61
CA ARG A 80 -6.68 -11.48 -6.76
C ARG A 80 -5.25 -11.83 -6.38
N ASN A 81 -4.32 -11.69 -7.33
CA ASN A 81 -2.90 -11.93 -7.08
C ASN A 81 -2.32 -10.87 -6.14
N LEU A 82 -2.68 -9.60 -6.33
CA LEU A 82 -2.28 -8.49 -5.45
C LEU A 82 -2.81 -8.68 -4.03
N GLN A 83 -4.10 -8.98 -3.88
CA GLN A 83 -4.73 -9.27 -2.58
C GLN A 83 -4.01 -10.40 -1.86
N LYS A 84 -3.74 -11.50 -2.59
CA LYS A 84 -3.09 -12.68 -2.03
C LYS A 84 -1.68 -12.36 -1.56
N LYS A 85 -0.86 -11.71 -2.41
CA LYS A 85 0.53 -11.39 -2.07
C LYS A 85 0.62 -10.47 -0.86
N ILE A 86 -0.13 -9.37 -0.84
CA ILE A 86 -0.06 -8.42 0.27
C ILE A 86 -0.57 -9.05 1.57
N LYS A 87 -1.63 -9.86 1.49
CA LYS A 87 -2.11 -10.62 2.65
C LYS A 87 -1.02 -11.55 3.18
N GLU A 88 -0.44 -12.39 2.32
CA GLU A 88 0.60 -13.35 2.71
C GLU A 88 1.82 -12.63 3.29
N ASP A 89 2.31 -11.56 2.66
CA ASP A 89 3.49 -10.84 3.13
C ASP A 89 3.25 -10.16 4.48
N VAL A 90 2.12 -9.47 4.66
CA VAL A 90 1.82 -8.78 5.92
C VAL A 90 1.57 -9.78 7.04
N GLU A 91 0.83 -10.88 6.80
CA GLU A 91 0.59 -11.91 7.83
C GLU A 91 1.89 -12.63 8.22
N ASN A 92 2.73 -12.99 7.25
CA ASN A 92 3.97 -13.71 7.51
C ASN A 92 5.04 -12.84 8.20
N LEU A 93 5.13 -11.56 7.85
CA LEU A 93 6.18 -10.66 8.36
C LEU A 93 5.80 -9.97 9.66
N SER A 94 4.52 -9.60 9.84
CA SER A 94 4.04 -8.95 11.08
C SER A 94 3.55 -9.95 12.13
N GLY A 95 3.16 -11.16 11.70
CA GLY A 95 2.51 -12.13 12.58
C GLY A 95 1.09 -11.76 13.01
N LEU A 96 0.54 -10.66 12.47
CA LEU A 96 -0.84 -10.21 12.66
C LEU A 96 -1.77 -10.83 11.62
N GLU A 97 -3.05 -10.91 11.94
CA GLU A 97 -4.06 -11.41 11.02
C GLU A 97 -4.59 -10.27 10.13
N VAL A 98 -4.63 -10.50 8.81
CA VAL A 98 -5.21 -9.56 7.86
C VAL A 98 -6.65 -9.97 7.62
N SER A 99 -7.59 -9.20 8.17
CA SER A 99 -9.02 -9.49 8.07
C SER A 99 -9.51 -9.32 6.64
N GLU A 100 -9.14 -8.21 6.00
CA GLU A 100 -9.66 -7.81 4.69
C GLU A 100 -8.59 -7.07 3.86
N VAL A 101 -8.59 -7.34 2.55
CA VAL A 101 -7.78 -6.59 1.57
C VAL A 101 -8.68 -6.09 0.45
N TYR A 102 -8.87 -4.79 0.38
CA TYR A 102 -9.65 -4.11 -0.64
C TYR A 102 -8.74 -3.57 -1.74
N VAL A 103 -9.05 -3.89 -2.99
CA VAL A 103 -8.33 -3.38 -4.17
C VAL A 103 -9.28 -2.56 -5.03
N LYS A 104 -8.97 -1.27 -5.16
CA LYS A 104 -9.66 -0.32 -6.02
C LYS A 104 -8.80 -0.04 -7.25
N ILE A 105 -9.34 -0.36 -8.41
CA ILE A 105 -8.69 -0.04 -9.69
C ILE A 105 -9.06 1.40 -10.08
N LEU A 106 -8.05 2.24 -10.23
CA LEU A 106 -8.21 3.65 -10.60
C LEU A 106 -8.19 3.85 -12.11
N ASP A 107 -7.30 3.15 -12.81
CA ASP A 107 -7.04 3.36 -14.24
C ASP A 107 -6.38 2.14 -14.90
N VAL A 108 -6.36 2.11 -16.24
CA VAL A 108 -5.65 1.12 -17.06
C VAL A 108 -4.59 1.82 -17.89
N VAL A 109 -3.32 1.44 -17.72
CA VAL A 109 -2.14 2.09 -18.33
C VAL A 109 -1.33 1.11 -19.17
N GLU A 110 -0.59 1.58 -20.19
CA GLU A 110 0.27 0.69 -21.01
C GLU A 110 1.46 0.12 -20.21
N ALA A 111 1.99 0.90 -19.28
CA ALA A 111 3.00 0.47 -18.33
C ALA A 111 2.72 1.11 -16.97
N ILE A 112 2.95 0.36 -15.89
CA ILE A 112 2.97 0.90 -14.55
C ILE A 112 4.34 1.57 -14.37
N GLU A 113 4.49 2.74 -14.98
CA GLU A 113 5.65 3.59 -14.83
C GLU A 113 5.31 4.69 -13.81
N SER A 114 6.32 5.13 -13.05
CA SER A 114 6.21 6.34 -12.24
C SER A 114 6.23 7.57 -13.17
N GLU A 115 5.18 7.77 -13.97
CA GLU A 115 5.10 8.88 -14.92
C GLU A 115 5.14 10.24 -14.21
N PRO A 116 5.85 11.26 -14.74
CA PRO A 116 5.91 12.60 -14.16
C PRO A 116 4.50 13.18 -14.02
N VAL A 117 4.16 13.60 -12.81
CA VAL A 117 2.97 14.42 -12.58
C VAL A 117 3.19 15.70 -13.38
N GLU A 118 2.38 15.94 -14.41
CA GLU A 118 2.25 17.29 -14.97
C GLU A 118 1.89 18.21 -13.81
N THR A 119 2.83 19.10 -13.48
CA THR A 119 2.52 20.28 -12.70
C THR A 119 1.47 21.04 -13.48
N VAL A 120 0.22 21.02 -12.99
CA VAL A 120 -0.74 22.07 -13.35
C VAL A 120 -0.10 23.38 -12.91
N GLU A 121 0.49 24.09 -13.88
CA GLU A 121 0.94 25.47 -13.70
C GLU A 121 -0.28 26.26 -13.20
N PRO A 122 -0.18 26.99 -12.08
CA PRO A 122 -1.22 27.95 -11.76
C PRO A 122 -1.20 29.00 -12.89
N GLU A 123 -2.33 29.14 -13.60
CA GLU A 123 -2.52 30.23 -14.55
C GLU A 123 -2.20 31.55 -13.83
N GLU A 124 -1.14 32.23 -14.27
CA GLU A 124 -0.88 33.62 -13.93
C GLU A 124 -1.98 34.46 -14.61
N ASP A 125 -2.97 34.87 -13.83
CA ASP A 125 -3.86 35.99 -14.18
C ASP A 125 -3.01 37.28 -14.16
N GLU A 126 -2.33 37.54 -15.27
CA GLU A 126 -1.92 38.90 -15.65
C GLU A 126 -3.18 39.69 -16.06
N GLU A 127 -3.69 40.54 -15.17
CA GLU A 127 -4.32 41.79 -15.59
C GLU A 127 -3.64 42.98 -14.90
N GLU A 128 -2.55 43.45 -15.52
CA GLU A 128 -2.17 44.85 -15.43
C GLU A 128 -3.09 45.70 -16.33
N GLY A 129 -3.76 46.68 -15.73
CA GLY A 129 -3.75 48.03 -16.28
C GLY A 129 -5.05 48.57 -16.89
N LYS A 130 -5.73 49.43 -16.12
CA LYS A 130 -5.90 50.83 -16.52
C LYS A 130 -6.16 51.77 -15.36
#